data_AF-A0A918RVH3-F1
#
_entry.id   AF-A0A918RVH3-F1
#
_cell.length_a   1.000
_cell.length_b   1.000
_cell.length_c   1.000
_cell.angle_alpha   90.00
_cell.angle_beta   90.00
_cell.angle_gamma   90.00
#
_symmetry.space_group_name_H-M   'P 1'
#
loop_
_entity.id
_entity.type
_entity.pdbx_description
1 polymer ?
#
loop_
_entity_poly.entity_id
_entity_poly.type
_entity_poly.pdbx_seq_one_letter_code
_entity_poly.pdbx_strand_id
1 'polypeptide(L)'
;MTWDGWAGAVRRQVALGRLLPLGGPRDGAWITERAAGAVLRQAVSEVPGVRLGPLRIEPADPGAACEPVVPPPPSALPPGPLRISADCAAGAREPLPTAAARLRTALATAAVERLGLAVTAVDLRVTELLETAEPAPGTAEAGGEGRGGGSKGGREVPAAEGGGPAPGTAEAGGEGRGGGPTGVRAVPAAEGGGPAGGREARVAGGRDLAGGDDEARVAEAAGAVAGVDGLTGVLGGLGRAVHIEARQGGTATVPRRHVRVEVAVRADHRAVDVARAVRAAVTEALADRPTVAVLVTAVTATA
;
A
#
# COMPACT_ATOMS: atom_id res chain seq x y z
N MET A 1 1.77 -10.90 -22.20
CA MET A 1 1.87 -10.22 -20.89
C MET A 1 3.24 -10.54 -20.32
N THR A 2 4.08 -9.52 -20.05
CA THR A 2 5.49 -9.71 -19.69
C THR A 2 5.70 -9.71 -18.17
N TRP A 3 6.61 -10.57 -17.72
CA TRP A 3 7.01 -10.80 -16.33
C TRP A 3 7.47 -9.51 -15.60
N ASP A 4 8.03 -8.54 -16.32
CA ASP A 4 8.53 -7.28 -15.77
C ASP A 4 7.44 -6.37 -15.21
N GLY A 5 6.23 -6.41 -15.78
CA GLY A 5 5.07 -5.67 -15.28
C GLY A 5 4.61 -6.18 -13.91
N TRP A 6 4.62 -7.50 -13.73
CA TRP A 6 4.28 -8.17 -12.47
C TRP A 6 5.38 -7.97 -11.42
N ALA A 7 6.65 -8.14 -11.79
CA ALA A 7 7.77 -7.89 -10.89
C ALA A 7 7.83 -6.41 -10.44
N GLY A 8 7.50 -5.47 -11.33
CA GLY A 8 7.36 -4.06 -10.98
C GLY A 8 6.20 -3.78 -10.02
N ALA A 9 5.04 -4.40 -10.25
CA ALA A 9 3.88 -4.28 -9.37
C ALA A 9 4.13 -4.90 -7.98
N VAL A 10 4.73 -6.09 -7.92
CA VAL A 10 5.10 -6.76 -6.67
C VAL A 10 6.15 -5.94 -5.91
N ARG A 11 7.18 -5.39 -6.59
CA ARG A 11 8.15 -4.49 -5.94
C ARG A 11 7.49 -3.21 -5.42
N ARG A 12 6.53 -2.62 -6.15
CA ARG A 12 5.75 -1.47 -5.67
C ARG A 12 4.88 -1.83 -4.48
N GLN A 13 4.23 -2.99 -4.49
CA GLN A 13 3.42 -3.50 -3.39
C GLN A 13 4.27 -3.80 -2.13
N VAL A 14 5.46 -4.37 -2.29
CA VAL A 14 6.44 -4.54 -1.20
C VAL A 14 6.98 -3.19 -0.71
N ALA A 15 7.16 -2.21 -1.59
CA ALA A 15 7.64 -0.87 -1.24
C ALA A 15 6.61 0.00 -0.50
N LEU A 16 5.32 -0.36 -0.54
CA LEU A 16 4.24 0.30 0.19
C LEU A 16 4.08 -0.23 1.63
N GLY A 17 4.62 -1.42 1.91
CA GLY A 17 4.54 -2.06 3.23
C GLY A 17 3.16 -2.64 3.53
N ARG A 18 2.90 -2.91 4.82
CA ARG A 18 1.58 -3.37 5.31
C ARG A 18 0.54 -2.26 5.23
N LEU A 19 -0.73 -2.65 5.14
CA LEU A 19 -1.87 -1.72 5.17
C LEU A 19 -2.41 -1.61 6.59
N LEU A 20 -2.41 -0.41 7.14
CA LEU A 20 -2.81 -0.09 8.50
C LEU A 20 -4.28 0.37 8.53
N PRO A 21 -5.12 -0.10 9.47
CA PRO A 21 -6.50 0.35 9.56
C PRO A 21 -6.57 1.83 9.95
N LEU A 22 -7.36 2.60 9.22
CA LEU A 22 -7.72 3.97 9.56
C LEU A 22 -9.05 3.97 10.31
N GLY A 23 -9.09 4.55 11.51
CA GLY A 23 -10.28 4.55 12.35
C GLY A 23 -10.66 3.16 12.89
N GLY A 24 -11.96 2.89 12.95
CA GLY A 24 -12.54 1.67 13.51
C GLY A 24 -13.01 0.65 12.46
N PRO A 25 -13.52 -0.51 12.90
CA PRO A 25 -13.87 -1.64 12.02
C PRO A 25 -15.00 -1.36 11.00
N ARG A 26 -15.76 -0.27 11.21
CA ARG A 26 -16.83 0.17 10.30
C ARG A 26 -16.35 1.12 9.21
N ASP A 27 -15.17 1.69 9.36
CA ASP A 27 -14.68 2.73 8.46
C ASP A 27 -14.24 2.16 7.11
N GLY A 28 -13.82 0.89 7.05
CA GLY A 28 -13.42 0.23 5.80
C GLY A 28 -12.28 0.97 5.09
N ALA A 29 -11.40 1.60 5.86
CA ALA A 29 -10.34 2.45 5.36
C ALA A 29 -8.97 1.94 5.84
N TRP A 30 -7.99 1.98 4.94
CA TRP A 30 -6.62 1.59 5.23
C TRP A 30 -5.63 2.60 4.67
N ILE A 31 -4.48 2.75 5.31
CA ILE A 31 -3.35 3.55 4.84
C ILE A 31 -2.12 2.67 4.68
N THR A 32 -1.29 2.94 3.68
CA THR A 32 0.00 2.26 3.55
C THR A 32 0.92 2.68 4.70
N GLU A 33 1.70 1.72 5.25
CA GLU A 33 2.68 2.04 6.29
C GLU A 33 3.68 3.11 5.81
N ARG A 34 4.01 3.12 4.50
CA ARG A 34 4.86 4.15 3.91
C ARG A 34 4.25 5.55 4.04
N ALA A 35 2.97 5.72 3.68
CA ALA A 35 2.28 7.00 3.77
C ALA A 35 2.14 7.47 5.23
N ALA A 36 1.73 6.56 6.13
CA ALA A 36 1.67 6.85 7.55
C ALA A 36 3.05 7.26 8.11
N GLY A 37 4.09 6.50 7.77
CA GLY A 37 5.46 6.78 8.20
C GLY A 37 6.03 8.10 7.65
N ALA A 38 5.62 8.54 6.47
CA ALA A 38 6.00 9.85 5.94
C ALA A 38 5.42 11.00 6.77
N VAL A 39 4.12 10.93 7.11
CA VAL A 39 3.46 11.93 7.96
C VAL A 39 4.07 11.97 9.36
N LEU A 40 4.33 10.80 9.96
CA LEU A 40 4.95 10.71 11.28
C LEU A 40 6.38 11.26 11.27
N ARG A 41 7.19 10.94 10.24
CA ARG A 41 8.53 11.50 10.09
C ARG A 41 8.51 13.02 9.95
N GLN A 42 7.56 13.56 9.19
CA GLN A 42 7.40 15.01 9.05
C GLN A 42 7.01 15.68 10.37
N ALA A 43 6.12 15.09 11.17
CA ALA A 43 5.80 15.62 12.48
C ALA A 43 7.01 15.62 13.43
N VAL A 44 7.91 14.63 13.30
CA VAL A 44 9.12 14.55 14.13
C VAL A 44 10.21 15.52 13.67
N SER A 45 10.30 15.85 12.37
CA SER A 45 11.29 16.84 11.91
C SER A 45 11.02 18.25 12.45
N GLU A 46 9.79 18.52 12.90
CA GLU A 46 9.40 19.74 13.61
C GLU A 46 9.87 19.76 15.09
N VAL A 47 10.36 18.64 15.64
CA VAL A 47 10.82 18.53 17.03
C VAL A 47 12.34 18.77 17.11
N PRO A 48 12.80 19.86 17.77
CA PRO A 48 14.22 20.17 17.86
C PRO A 48 15.02 19.13 18.66
N GLY A 49 16.26 18.90 18.23
CA GLY A 49 17.23 18.09 18.99
C GLY A 49 16.95 16.58 19.00
N VAL A 50 16.08 16.10 18.10
CA VAL A 50 15.74 14.68 17.96
C VAL A 50 15.83 14.27 16.49
N ARG A 51 16.42 13.09 16.23
CA ARG A 51 16.41 12.49 14.89
C ARG A 51 15.72 11.13 14.97
N LEU A 52 14.73 10.91 14.10
CA LEU A 52 14.04 9.62 14.02
C LEU A 52 14.87 8.61 13.21
N GLY A 53 15.05 7.42 13.78
CA GLY A 53 15.60 6.25 13.11
C GLY A 53 14.49 5.36 12.51
N PRO A 54 14.72 4.04 12.45
CA PRO A 54 13.68 3.07 12.09
C PRO A 54 12.37 3.29 12.87
N LEU A 55 11.25 3.24 12.15
CA LEU A 55 9.89 3.40 12.67
C LEU A 55 9.03 2.23 12.18
N ARG A 56 8.21 1.68 13.08
CA ARG A 56 7.27 0.58 12.82
C ARG A 56 5.92 0.86 13.48
N ILE A 57 4.84 0.44 12.84
CA ILE A 57 3.46 0.55 13.34
C ILE A 57 2.79 -0.83 13.32
N GLU A 58 2.56 -1.42 14.48
CA GLU A 58 2.09 -2.81 14.60
C GLU A 58 0.81 -2.92 15.44
N PRO A 59 0.04 -4.03 15.36
CA PRO A 59 -1.03 -4.28 16.30
C PRO A 59 -0.49 -4.28 17.73
N ALA A 60 -1.09 -3.50 18.62
CA ALA A 60 -0.72 -3.45 20.04
C ALA A 60 -1.16 -4.72 20.79
N ASP A 61 -2.29 -5.30 20.37
CA ASP A 61 -2.80 -6.58 20.84
C ASP A 61 -3.44 -7.32 19.64
N PRO A 62 -2.76 -8.34 19.09
CA PRO A 62 -3.28 -9.14 17.98
C PRO A 62 -4.61 -9.85 18.32
N GLY A 63 -4.88 -10.12 19.60
CA GLY A 63 -6.10 -10.78 20.07
C GLY A 63 -7.31 -9.85 20.21
N ALA A 64 -7.09 -8.53 20.26
CA ALA A 64 -8.14 -7.51 20.30
C ALA A 64 -8.64 -7.09 18.90
N ALA A 65 -8.18 -7.78 17.85
CA ALA A 65 -8.57 -7.53 16.48
C ALA A 65 -10.09 -7.72 16.28
N CYS A 66 -10.74 -6.69 15.75
CA CYS A 66 -12.14 -6.77 15.36
C CYS A 66 -12.25 -7.21 13.90
N GLU A 67 -13.24 -8.04 13.57
CA GLU A 67 -13.53 -8.38 12.18
C GLU A 67 -14.00 -7.12 11.41
N PRO A 68 -13.36 -6.75 10.30
CA PRO A 68 -13.77 -5.59 9.52
C PRO A 68 -15.11 -5.85 8.83
N VAL A 69 -15.98 -4.83 8.82
CA VAL A 69 -17.31 -4.90 8.16
C VAL A 69 -17.17 -4.94 6.63
N VAL A 70 -16.05 -4.44 6.12
CA VAL A 70 -15.72 -4.41 4.69
C VAL A 70 -14.62 -5.43 4.42
N PRO A 71 -14.67 -6.18 3.30
CA PRO A 71 -13.61 -7.10 2.91
C PRO A 71 -12.23 -6.41 2.94
N PRO A 72 -11.27 -6.92 3.73
CA PRO A 72 -9.96 -6.30 3.82
C PRO A 72 -9.15 -6.56 2.54
N PRO A 73 -8.38 -5.58 2.05
CA PRO A 73 -7.44 -5.81 0.96
C PRO A 73 -6.34 -6.80 1.40
N PRO A 74 -5.67 -7.50 0.46
CA PRO A 74 -4.54 -8.36 0.78
C PRO A 74 -3.49 -7.58 1.59
N SER A 75 -2.96 -8.19 2.65
CA SER A 75 -1.97 -7.58 3.56
C SER A 75 -2.50 -6.46 4.48
N ALA A 76 -3.81 -6.25 4.56
CA ALA A 76 -4.41 -5.42 5.60
C ALA A 76 -4.30 -6.05 6.98
N LEU A 77 -3.84 -5.24 7.93
CA LEU A 77 -4.00 -5.56 9.34
C LEU A 77 -5.48 -5.47 9.74
N PRO A 78 -5.94 -6.36 10.63
CA PRO A 78 -7.27 -6.26 11.17
C PRO A 78 -7.42 -4.95 11.97
N PRO A 79 -8.59 -4.30 11.94
CA PRO A 79 -8.89 -3.16 12.79
C PRO A 79 -8.66 -3.48 14.27
N GLY A 80 -7.90 -2.64 14.96
CA GLY A 80 -7.54 -2.84 16.36
C GLY A 80 -6.55 -1.79 16.85
N PRO A 81 -6.25 -1.78 18.17
CA PRO A 81 -5.30 -0.85 18.74
C PRO A 81 -3.90 -1.05 18.12
N LEU A 82 -3.21 0.04 17.82
CA LEU A 82 -1.89 0.07 17.20
C LEU A 82 -0.82 0.56 18.18
N ARG A 83 0.39 0.03 18.05
CA ARG A 83 1.61 0.46 18.74
C ARG A 83 2.59 1.04 17.74
N ILE A 84 3.17 2.18 18.06
CA ILE A 84 4.27 2.78 17.31
C ILE A 84 5.58 2.47 18.03
N SER A 85 6.53 1.88 17.32
CA SER A 85 7.86 1.56 17.83
C SER A 85 8.90 2.34 17.01
N ALA A 86 9.75 3.12 17.66
CA ALA A 86 10.74 3.95 16.97
C ALA A 86 12.10 3.98 17.66
N ASP A 87 13.15 3.95 16.87
CA ASP A 87 14.49 4.33 17.32
C ASP A 87 14.67 5.84 17.17
N CYS A 88 15.40 6.47 18.07
CA CYS A 88 15.71 7.89 17.99
C CYS A 88 17.11 8.23 18.51
N ALA A 89 17.69 9.28 17.93
CA ALA A 89 18.84 9.97 18.49
C ALA A 89 18.36 11.24 19.20
N ALA A 90 18.94 11.56 20.35
CA ALA A 90 18.55 12.72 21.16
C ALA A 90 19.77 13.59 21.53
N GLY A 91 19.62 14.91 21.47
CA GLY A 91 20.69 15.85 21.82
C GLY A 91 21.03 15.85 23.30
N ALA A 92 22.32 16.03 23.63
CA ALA A 92 22.83 16.01 25.00
C ALA A 92 22.44 17.23 25.86
N ARG A 93 21.77 18.24 25.29
CA ARG A 93 21.42 19.49 25.99
C ARG A 93 20.22 19.39 26.92
N GLU A 94 19.39 18.37 26.75
CA GLU A 94 18.17 18.20 27.52
C GLU A 94 18.10 16.79 28.10
N PRO A 95 17.48 16.59 29.28
CA PRO A 95 17.27 15.24 29.81
C PRO A 95 16.54 14.36 28.80
N LEU A 96 17.10 13.16 28.54
CA LEU A 96 16.53 12.18 27.61
C LEU A 96 15.04 11.87 27.85
N PRO A 97 14.55 11.76 29.11
CA PRO A 97 13.12 11.55 29.35
C PRO A 97 12.24 12.67 28.78
N THR A 98 12.70 13.92 28.84
CA THR A 98 11.94 15.09 28.34
C THR A 98 11.93 15.11 26.81
N ALA A 99 13.08 14.89 26.16
CA ALA A 99 13.15 14.75 24.70
C ALA A 99 12.28 13.60 24.19
N ALA A 100 12.31 12.45 24.88
CA ALA A 100 11.46 11.30 24.57
C ALA A 100 9.98 11.60 24.80
N ALA A 101 9.60 12.34 25.85
CA ALA A 101 8.21 12.73 26.09
C ALA A 101 7.66 13.65 24.98
N ARG A 102 8.46 14.61 24.51
CA ARG A 102 8.09 15.45 23.36
C ARG A 102 7.95 14.63 22.08
N LEU A 103 8.88 13.72 21.82
CA LEU A 103 8.80 12.82 20.67
C LEU A 103 7.55 11.93 20.72
N ARG A 104 7.24 11.33 21.88
CA ARG A 104 6.00 10.54 22.07
C ARG A 104 4.77 11.38 21.79
N THR A 105 4.73 12.60 22.31
CA THR A 105 3.60 13.53 22.13
C THR A 105 3.44 13.88 20.66
N ALA A 106 4.52 14.22 19.95
CA ALA A 106 4.47 14.56 18.52
C ALA A 106 3.97 13.38 17.66
N LEU A 107 4.50 12.17 17.90
CA LEU A 107 4.07 10.96 17.19
C LEU A 107 2.59 10.62 17.46
N ALA A 108 2.17 10.66 18.74
CA ALA A 108 0.79 10.37 19.12
C ALA A 108 -0.18 11.40 18.53
N THR A 109 0.16 12.69 18.61
CA THR A 109 -0.63 13.79 18.07
C THR A 109 -0.79 13.64 16.56
N ALA A 110 0.31 13.43 15.82
CA ALA A 110 0.24 13.25 14.37
C ALA A 110 -0.56 11.99 13.97
N ALA A 111 -0.42 10.89 14.71
CA ALA A 111 -1.18 9.67 14.45
C ALA A 111 -2.69 9.86 14.65
N VAL A 112 -3.11 10.58 15.69
CA VAL A 112 -4.52 10.77 16.02
C VAL A 112 -5.14 11.91 15.18
N GLU A 113 -4.47 13.05 15.11
CA GLU A 113 -5.03 14.28 14.53
C GLU A 113 -4.83 14.39 13.02
N ARG A 114 -3.70 13.91 12.48
CA ARG A 114 -3.44 13.98 11.02
C ARG A 114 -3.91 12.71 10.30
N LEU A 115 -3.71 11.53 10.90
CA LEU A 115 -4.04 10.25 10.25
C LEU A 115 -5.37 9.67 10.73
N GLY A 116 -5.67 9.74 12.04
CA GLY A 116 -6.81 9.04 12.64
C GLY A 116 -6.54 7.55 12.91
N LEU A 117 -5.30 7.20 13.21
CA LEU A 117 -4.91 5.86 13.66
C LEU A 117 -5.30 5.64 15.13
N ALA A 118 -5.81 4.45 15.45
CA ALA A 118 -6.14 4.04 16.82
C ALA A 118 -4.89 3.60 17.60
N VAL A 119 -3.97 4.53 17.88
CA VAL A 119 -2.71 4.24 18.59
C VAL A 119 -2.92 4.23 20.10
N THR A 120 -2.48 3.17 20.78
CA THR A 120 -2.56 3.03 22.24
C THR A 120 -1.21 3.11 22.95
N ALA A 121 -0.10 2.92 22.23
CA ALA A 121 1.23 2.98 22.80
C ALA A 121 2.28 3.52 21.81
N VAL A 122 3.27 4.23 22.34
CA VAL A 122 4.45 4.72 21.60
C VAL A 122 5.71 4.34 22.38
N ASP A 123 6.44 3.37 21.84
CA ASP A 123 7.68 2.85 22.41
C ASP A 123 8.87 3.48 21.69
N LEU A 124 9.76 4.09 22.47
CA LEU A 124 10.95 4.77 21.97
C LEU A 124 12.21 4.11 22.50
N ARG A 125 13.14 3.82 21.59
CA ARG A 125 14.49 3.38 21.93
C ARG A 125 15.48 4.48 21.56
N VAL A 126 16.15 5.05 22.55
CA VAL A 126 17.25 5.98 22.30
C VAL A 126 18.48 5.16 21.91
N THR A 127 18.92 5.26 20.66
CA THR A 127 20.06 4.47 20.14
C THR A 127 21.34 5.28 20.04
N GLU A 128 21.25 6.61 20.07
CA GLU A 128 22.36 7.51 19.84
C GLU A 128 22.16 8.83 20.60
N LEU A 129 23.27 9.44 21.04
CA LEU A 129 23.29 10.78 21.60
C LEU A 129 23.89 11.73 20.58
N LEU A 130 23.12 12.73 20.16
CA LEU A 130 23.60 13.72 19.21
C LEU A 130 24.50 14.71 19.95
N GLU A 131 25.75 14.76 19.51
CA GLU A 131 26.64 15.86 19.87
C GLU A 131 26.09 17.15 19.28
N THR A 132 26.26 18.21 20.04
CA THR A 132 25.87 19.54 19.60
C THR A 132 26.74 19.91 18.41
N ALA A 133 26.13 20.29 17.28
CA ALA A 133 26.81 21.17 16.35
C ALA A 133 27.06 22.48 17.10
N GLU A 134 28.29 22.65 17.59
CA GLU A 134 28.76 23.92 18.13
C GLU A 134 28.60 24.93 16.98
N PRO A 135 27.89 26.06 17.18
CA PRO A 135 27.85 27.08 16.15
C PRO A 135 29.31 27.47 15.92
N ALA A 136 29.82 27.16 14.73
CA ALA A 136 31.19 27.50 14.36
C ALA A 136 31.39 28.98 14.73
N PRO A 137 32.40 29.32 15.57
CA PRO A 137 32.67 30.72 15.86
C PRO A 137 32.92 31.41 14.54
N GLY A 138 32.12 32.45 14.26
CA GLY A 138 32.14 33.16 12.99
C GLY A 138 33.55 33.64 12.68
N THR A 139 34.13 33.10 11.62
CA THR A 139 35.26 33.70 10.93
C THR A 139 34.75 34.92 10.18
N ALA A 140 34.58 36.01 10.92
CA ALA A 140 34.66 37.33 10.34
C ALA A 140 36.14 37.65 10.16
N GLU A 141 36.73 37.30 9.02
CA GLU A 141 37.87 38.05 8.45
C GLU A 141 37.82 38.06 6.93
N ALA A 142 38.14 39.23 6.41
CA ALA A 142 38.06 39.67 5.03
C ALA A 142 39.14 39.07 4.12
N GLY A 143 38.83 39.00 2.83
CA GLY A 143 39.72 39.46 1.76
C GLY A 143 40.85 38.53 1.32
N GLY A 144 40.84 38.17 0.03
CA GLY A 144 42.05 37.67 -0.65
C GLY A 144 41.76 36.84 -1.89
N GLU A 145 41.59 37.51 -3.02
CA GLU A 145 41.72 36.93 -4.37
C GLU A 145 43.06 36.21 -4.56
N GLY A 146 43.10 35.16 -5.40
CA GLY A 146 44.36 34.76 -6.03
C GLY A 146 44.53 33.29 -6.44
N ARG A 147 44.00 32.96 -7.63
CA ARG A 147 44.73 32.25 -8.71
C ARG A 147 45.31 30.84 -8.44
N GLY A 148 44.67 29.86 -9.10
CA GLY A 148 45.31 29.06 -10.16
C GLY A 148 46.00 27.75 -9.79
N GLY A 149 45.66 26.68 -10.52
CA GLY A 149 46.58 25.57 -10.75
C GLY A 149 45.96 24.17 -10.88
N GLY A 150 45.77 23.71 -12.12
CA GLY A 150 46.31 22.41 -12.55
C GLY A 150 45.58 21.11 -12.19
N SER A 151 44.71 20.69 -13.10
CA SER A 151 44.55 19.32 -13.66
C SER A 151 45.55 18.23 -13.22
N LYS A 152 45.03 17.06 -12.78
CA LYS A 152 45.13 15.69 -13.36
C LYS A 152 44.17 14.79 -12.55
N GLY A 153 43.32 13.94 -13.10
CA GLY A 153 43.56 12.88 -14.08
C GLY A 153 43.80 11.56 -13.32
N GLY A 154 42.88 10.60 -13.39
CA GLY A 154 43.09 9.28 -12.77
C GLY A 154 41.83 8.50 -12.47
N ARG A 155 41.25 7.91 -13.52
CA ARG A 155 40.23 6.86 -13.47
C ARG A 155 40.93 5.56 -13.06
N GLU A 156 40.42 4.83 -12.07
CA GLU A 156 40.58 3.38 -12.06
C GLU A 156 39.43 2.66 -11.37
N VAL A 157 38.94 1.68 -12.10
CA VAL A 157 37.86 0.75 -11.80
C VAL A 157 38.54 -0.60 -11.69
N PRO A 158 38.34 -1.41 -10.64
CA PRO A 158 38.67 -2.81 -10.73
C PRO A 158 37.45 -3.61 -11.19
N ALA A 159 37.63 -4.27 -12.33
CA ALA A 159 36.86 -5.44 -12.74
C ALA A 159 37.42 -6.69 -12.05
N ALA A 160 36.52 -7.59 -11.65
CA ALA A 160 36.73 -9.03 -11.54
C ALA A 160 35.35 -9.65 -11.80
N GLU A 161 35.11 -10.31 -12.94
CA GLU A 161 35.43 -11.74 -13.18
C GLU A 161 35.02 -12.59 -11.96
N GLY A 162 34.12 -13.57 -12.03
CA GLY A 162 33.73 -14.47 -13.10
C GLY A 162 33.44 -15.81 -12.41
N GLY A 163 32.42 -16.55 -12.84
CA GLY A 163 32.20 -17.92 -12.35
C GLY A 163 30.76 -18.31 -12.06
N GLY A 164 30.00 -18.63 -13.12
CA GLY A 164 29.11 -19.80 -13.04
C GLY A 164 29.95 -21.06 -13.27
N PRO A 165 29.53 -22.24 -12.75
CA PRO A 165 28.72 -23.08 -13.64
C PRO A 165 27.66 -23.98 -12.97
N ALA A 166 26.81 -24.50 -13.87
CA ALA A 166 26.12 -25.80 -13.87
C ALA A 166 24.76 -25.97 -13.16
N PRO A 167 23.69 -26.28 -13.92
CA PRO A 167 22.58 -27.10 -13.45
C PRO A 167 22.94 -28.59 -13.62
N GLY A 168 22.71 -29.37 -12.55
CA GLY A 168 22.80 -30.83 -12.58
C GLY A 168 21.56 -31.46 -13.22
N THR A 169 21.80 -32.30 -14.21
CA THR A 169 20.88 -33.30 -14.75
C THR A 169 20.76 -34.49 -13.78
N ALA A 170 19.53 -34.95 -13.53
CA ALA A 170 19.27 -36.33 -13.12
C ALA A 170 17.96 -36.80 -13.76
N GLU A 171 18.12 -37.62 -14.79
CA GLU A 171 17.10 -38.57 -15.24
C GLU A 171 17.01 -39.72 -14.22
N ALA A 172 15.80 -40.28 -14.05
CA ALA A 172 15.52 -41.72 -14.25
C ALA A 172 14.27 -42.19 -13.49
N GLY A 173 13.35 -42.78 -14.26
CA GLY A 173 12.82 -44.12 -13.97
C GLY A 173 11.56 -44.23 -13.10
N GLY A 174 10.55 -44.95 -13.62
CA GLY A 174 9.54 -45.55 -12.75
C GLY A 174 8.19 -45.85 -13.41
N GLU A 175 8.15 -46.87 -14.27
CA GLU A 175 6.92 -47.51 -14.74
C GLU A 175 6.07 -48.08 -13.59
N GLY A 176 4.74 -48.11 -13.77
CA GLY A 176 3.84 -48.77 -12.82
C GLY A 176 2.43 -48.94 -13.38
N ARG A 177 2.24 -50.01 -14.14
CA ARG A 177 0.96 -50.49 -14.69
C ARG A 177 -0.04 -50.87 -13.59
N GLY A 178 -1.33 -50.77 -13.90
CA GLY A 178 -2.28 -51.86 -13.59
C GLY A 178 -3.67 -51.43 -13.10
N GLY A 179 -4.70 -51.84 -13.84
CA GLY A 179 -5.97 -52.27 -13.25
C GLY A 179 -7.25 -51.52 -13.63
N GLY A 180 -7.86 -51.86 -14.77
CA GLY A 180 -9.33 -52.00 -14.83
C GLY A 180 -9.76 -53.32 -14.15
N PRO A 181 -11.02 -53.81 -14.22
CA PRO A 181 -12.10 -53.53 -15.18
C PRO A 181 -13.42 -53.14 -14.45
N THR A 182 -14.63 -52.94 -14.99
CA THR A 182 -15.49 -53.62 -16.00
C THR A 182 -16.73 -52.70 -16.06
N GLY A 183 -17.39 -52.31 -17.15
CA GLY A 183 -17.69 -52.96 -18.41
C GLY A 183 -19.17 -53.36 -18.41
N VAL A 184 -20.11 -52.51 -18.89
CA VAL A 184 -21.40 -52.97 -19.48
C VAL A 184 -21.91 -51.97 -20.53
N ARG A 185 -21.71 -52.40 -21.79
CA ARG A 185 -22.65 -52.49 -22.92
C ARG A 185 -23.24 -51.24 -23.58
N ALA A 186 -23.27 -51.34 -24.90
CA ALA A 186 -23.41 -50.31 -25.90
C ALA A 186 -24.65 -50.48 -26.80
N VAL A 187 -24.96 -49.38 -27.50
CA VAL A 187 -25.54 -49.19 -28.88
C VAL A 187 -27.00 -49.61 -29.18
N PRO A 188 -27.69 -49.01 -30.20
CA PRO A 188 -27.15 -48.23 -31.34
C PRO A 188 -27.84 -46.93 -31.83
N ALA A 189 -27.01 -46.19 -32.58
CA ALA A 189 -27.17 -45.38 -33.79
C ALA A 189 -28.54 -45.02 -34.41
N ALA A 190 -28.62 -43.78 -34.91
CA ALA A 190 -29.04 -43.49 -36.29
C ALA A 190 -28.45 -42.14 -36.77
N GLU A 191 -28.00 -42.15 -38.03
CA GLU A 191 -27.31 -41.06 -38.75
C GLU A 191 -28.26 -39.98 -39.29
N GLY A 192 -27.70 -38.83 -39.71
CA GLY A 192 -28.37 -37.87 -40.60
C GLY A 192 -27.64 -36.54 -40.70
N GLY A 193 -27.16 -36.18 -41.90
CA GLY A 193 -26.20 -35.10 -42.15
C GLY A 193 -26.71 -33.65 -42.17
N GLY A 194 -25.77 -32.71 -42.27
CA GLY A 194 -26.01 -31.27 -42.52
C GLY A 194 -26.36 -30.95 -43.99
N PRO A 195 -26.36 -29.68 -44.45
CA PRO A 195 -25.75 -28.49 -43.82
C PRO A 195 -26.56 -27.16 -43.93
N ALA A 196 -25.92 -26.08 -43.45
CA ALA A 196 -26.02 -24.68 -43.88
C ALA A 196 -27.07 -23.75 -43.24
N GLY A 197 -26.56 -22.62 -42.72
CA GLY A 197 -27.21 -21.32 -42.95
C GLY A 197 -27.73 -20.53 -41.76
N GLY A 198 -27.33 -20.82 -40.52
CA GLY A 198 -27.66 -19.96 -39.38
C GLY A 198 -26.57 -18.91 -39.16
N ARG A 199 -26.80 -17.68 -39.60
CA ARG A 199 -26.04 -16.49 -39.19
C ARG A 199 -26.28 -16.28 -37.70
N GLU A 200 -25.58 -17.06 -36.87
CA GLU A 200 -25.42 -16.77 -35.46
C GLU A 200 -24.68 -15.45 -35.38
N ALA A 201 -25.45 -14.40 -35.12
CA ALA A 201 -24.91 -13.19 -34.54
C ALA A 201 -24.03 -13.65 -33.38
N ARG A 202 -22.71 -13.53 -33.58
CA ARG A 202 -21.78 -13.38 -32.46
C ARG A 202 -22.40 -12.33 -31.57
N VAL A 203 -23.01 -12.77 -30.47
CA VAL A 203 -23.15 -11.92 -29.29
C VAL A 203 -21.73 -11.79 -28.77
N ALA A 204 -20.97 -10.89 -29.42
CA ALA A 204 -19.74 -10.35 -28.88
C ALA A 204 -20.10 -9.78 -27.51
N GLY A 205 -19.34 -10.18 -26.50
CA GLY A 205 -19.69 -10.02 -25.11
C GLY A 205 -20.07 -8.58 -24.74
N GLY A 206 -21.31 -8.41 -24.28
CA GLY A 206 -21.74 -7.25 -23.49
C GLY A 206 -21.19 -7.28 -22.06
N ARG A 207 -19.93 -7.70 -21.86
CA ARG A 207 -19.22 -7.63 -20.59
C ARG A 207 -18.02 -6.71 -20.79
N ASP A 208 -18.19 -5.44 -20.43
CA ASP A 208 -17.17 -4.53 -19.86
C ASP A 208 -17.51 -3.03 -20.03
N LEU A 209 -18.54 -2.66 -20.82
CA LEU A 209 -18.92 -1.25 -20.96
C LEU A 209 -19.55 -0.69 -19.66
N ALA A 210 -20.50 -1.42 -19.06
CA ALA A 210 -21.12 -1.01 -17.79
C ALA A 210 -20.13 -1.00 -16.60
N GLY A 211 -19.12 -1.88 -16.64
CA GLY A 211 -18.04 -1.89 -15.65
C GLY A 211 -17.16 -0.64 -15.75
N GLY A 212 -16.84 -0.21 -16.98
CA GLY A 212 -16.08 1.02 -17.24
C GLY A 212 -16.85 2.30 -16.87
N ASP A 213 -18.15 2.37 -17.17
CA ASP A 213 -18.98 3.53 -16.80
C ASP A 213 -19.09 3.70 -15.29
N ASP A 214 -19.24 2.60 -14.55
CA ASP A 214 -19.25 2.63 -13.10
C ASP A 214 -17.86 2.92 -12.51
N GLU A 215 -16.78 2.41 -13.11
CA GLU A 215 -15.40 2.74 -12.71
C GLU A 215 -15.15 4.25 -12.83
N ALA A 216 -15.60 4.87 -13.93
CA ALA A 216 -15.53 6.31 -14.16
C ALA A 216 -16.37 7.11 -13.16
N ARG A 217 -17.61 6.67 -12.87
CA ARG A 217 -18.48 7.32 -11.89
C ARG A 217 -17.89 7.27 -10.48
N VAL A 218 -17.29 6.15 -10.10
CA VAL A 218 -16.59 6.00 -8.81
C VAL A 218 -15.38 6.91 -8.75
N ALA A 219 -14.57 6.97 -9.82
CA ALA A 219 -13.41 7.85 -9.90
C ALA A 219 -13.80 9.32 -9.79
N GLU A 220 -14.86 9.75 -10.47
CA GLU A 220 -15.40 11.11 -10.39
C GLU A 220 -15.90 11.43 -8.98
N ALA A 221 -16.71 10.56 -8.39
CA ALA A 221 -17.25 10.76 -7.04
C ALA A 221 -16.14 10.82 -5.99
N ALA A 222 -15.11 9.97 -6.08
CA ALA A 222 -13.97 9.99 -5.18
C ALA A 222 -13.10 11.24 -5.37
N GLY A 223 -12.81 11.63 -6.61
CA GLY A 223 -12.01 12.81 -6.93
C GLY A 223 -12.68 14.13 -6.55
N ALA A 224 -14.01 14.18 -6.45
CA ALA A 224 -14.75 15.34 -6.02
C ALA A 224 -14.71 15.60 -4.49
N VAL A 225 -14.22 14.63 -3.70
CA VAL A 225 -14.15 14.78 -2.24
C VAL A 225 -13.03 15.73 -1.84
N ALA A 226 -13.37 16.73 -1.03
CA ALA A 226 -12.41 17.66 -0.45
C ALA A 226 -11.31 16.90 0.33
N GLY A 227 -10.05 17.25 0.08
CA GLY A 227 -8.89 16.60 0.67
C GLY A 227 -8.32 15.45 -0.16
N VAL A 228 -8.99 14.99 -1.23
CA VAL A 228 -8.38 14.08 -2.20
C VAL A 228 -7.47 14.87 -3.14
N ASP A 229 -6.19 14.49 -3.18
CA ASP A 229 -5.17 15.07 -4.06
C ASP A 229 -5.15 14.39 -5.44
N GLY A 230 -5.53 13.11 -5.48
CA GLY A 230 -5.64 12.36 -6.71
C GLY A 230 -5.93 10.88 -6.49
N LEU A 231 -6.20 10.17 -7.58
CA LEU A 231 -6.38 8.71 -7.62
C LEU A 231 -5.08 8.05 -8.06
N THR A 232 -4.60 7.04 -7.33
CA THR A 232 -3.18 6.64 -7.45
C THR A 232 -2.92 5.32 -8.18
N GLY A 233 -3.87 4.37 -8.15
CA GLY A 233 -3.78 3.08 -8.87
C GLY A 233 -2.49 2.27 -8.67
N VAL A 234 -1.87 2.36 -7.50
CA VAL A 234 -0.54 1.79 -7.22
C VAL A 234 -0.62 0.29 -6.91
N LEU A 235 -1.72 -0.14 -6.28
CA LEU A 235 -1.96 -1.53 -5.86
C LEU A 235 -2.82 -2.31 -6.86
N GLY A 236 -3.50 -1.64 -7.78
CA GLY A 236 -4.12 -2.26 -8.93
C GLY A 236 -3.09 -2.71 -9.95
N GLY A 237 -2.97 -4.02 -10.19
CA GLY A 237 -2.00 -4.63 -11.12
C GLY A 237 -2.02 -4.13 -12.58
N LEU A 238 -2.90 -3.19 -12.92
CA LEU A 238 -3.00 -2.49 -14.21
C LEU A 238 -2.90 -0.95 -14.10
N GLY A 239 -2.49 -0.39 -12.95
CA GLY A 239 -2.47 1.06 -12.74
C GLY A 239 -3.85 1.67 -12.47
N ARG A 240 -4.87 0.85 -12.20
CA ARG A 240 -6.26 1.28 -11.98
C ARG A 240 -6.47 1.65 -10.53
N ALA A 241 -7.00 2.84 -10.28
CA ALA A 241 -7.29 3.32 -8.94
C ALA A 241 -8.61 2.80 -8.36
N VAL A 242 -9.49 2.26 -9.21
CA VAL A 242 -10.78 1.72 -8.80
C VAL A 242 -10.84 0.25 -9.21
N HIS A 243 -11.20 -0.61 -8.25
CA HIS A 243 -11.48 -2.03 -8.50
C HIS A 243 -12.89 -2.35 -8.08
N ILE A 244 -13.62 -2.97 -8.99
CA ILE A 244 -14.99 -3.38 -8.76
C ILE A 244 -15.02 -4.91 -8.86
N GLU A 245 -15.26 -5.57 -7.73
CA GLU A 245 -15.35 -7.01 -7.63
C GLU A 245 -16.80 -7.43 -7.37
N ALA A 246 -17.33 -8.34 -8.19
CA ALA A 246 -18.62 -8.98 -7.93
C ALA A 246 -18.37 -10.19 -7.01
N ARG A 247 -18.84 -10.15 -5.76
CA ARG A 247 -18.68 -11.27 -4.82
C ARG A 247 -19.97 -12.04 -4.63
N GLN A 248 -19.91 -13.36 -4.83
CA GLN A 248 -20.91 -14.28 -4.28
C GLN A 248 -20.66 -14.43 -2.76
N GLY A 249 -21.53 -13.86 -1.93
CA GLY A 249 -21.47 -13.99 -0.47
C GLY A 249 -22.33 -15.16 0.02
N GLY A 250 -21.88 -15.91 1.03
CA GLY A 250 -22.62 -17.03 1.62
C GLY A 250 -24.02 -16.67 2.14
N THR A 251 -24.92 -17.66 2.14
CA THR A 251 -26.39 -17.65 2.43
C THR A 251 -27.26 -16.57 1.76
N ALA A 252 -26.69 -15.48 1.26
CA ALA A 252 -27.39 -14.47 0.51
C ALA A 252 -27.45 -14.87 -0.99
N THR A 253 -28.65 -14.81 -1.55
CA THR A 253 -28.96 -15.19 -2.93
C THR A 253 -28.51 -14.20 -3.99
N VAL A 254 -27.93 -13.05 -3.61
CA VAL A 254 -27.47 -12.00 -4.54
C VAL A 254 -26.00 -11.65 -4.28
N PRO A 255 -25.14 -11.62 -5.33
CA PRO A 255 -23.77 -11.18 -5.17
C PRO A 255 -23.72 -9.71 -4.71
N ARG A 256 -22.99 -9.43 -3.63
CA ARG A 256 -22.75 -8.05 -3.18
C ARG A 256 -21.49 -7.53 -3.86
N ARG A 257 -21.64 -6.44 -4.61
CA ARG A 257 -20.54 -5.75 -5.27
C ARG A 257 -19.64 -5.09 -4.22
N HIS A 258 -18.34 -5.22 -4.40
CA HIS A 258 -17.31 -4.63 -3.57
C HIS A 258 -16.48 -3.67 -4.40
N VAL A 259 -16.33 -2.43 -3.94
CA VAL A 259 -15.54 -1.40 -4.60
C VAL A 259 -14.32 -1.09 -3.74
N ARG A 260 -13.15 -1.09 -4.35
CA ARG A 260 -11.90 -0.70 -3.71
C ARG A 260 -11.33 0.51 -4.43
N VAL A 261 -11.09 1.61 -3.72
CA VAL A 261 -10.62 2.88 -4.28
C VAL A 261 -9.28 3.26 -3.66
N GLU A 262 -8.31 3.61 -4.50
CA GLU A 262 -6.98 4.06 -4.10
C GLU A 262 -6.82 5.57 -4.29
N VAL A 263 -6.50 6.28 -3.21
CA VAL A 263 -6.44 7.74 -3.16
C VAL A 263 -5.13 8.25 -2.56
N ALA A 264 -4.70 9.42 -3.01
CA ALA A 264 -3.77 10.30 -2.33
C ALA A 264 -4.57 11.38 -1.58
N VAL A 265 -4.19 11.63 -0.32
CA VAL A 265 -4.87 12.61 0.54
C VAL A 265 -3.94 13.79 0.79
N ARG A 266 -4.47 15.01 0.80
CA ARG A 266 -3.72 16.21 1.16
C ARG A 266 -3.45 16.26 2.67
N ALA A 267 -2.27 16.70 3.06
CA ALA A 267 -1.84 16.73 4.47
C ALA A 267 -2.59 17.74 5.35
N ASP A 268 -3.32 18.69 4.74
CA ASP A 268 -4.20 19.65 5.43
C ASP A 268 -5.55 19.04 5.85
N HIS A 269 -5.85 17.81 5.43
CA HIS A 269 -7.03 17.06 5.84
C HIS A 269 -6.66 15.82 6.65
N ARG A 270 -7.52 15.48 7.61
CA ARG A 270 -7.36 14.26 8.40
C ARG A 270 -7.71 13.03 7.56
N ALA A 271 -6.77 12.10 7.41
CA ALA A 271 -6.88 11.01 6.43
C ALA A 271 -8.12 10.12 6.63
N VAL A 272 -8.47 9.76 7.87
CA VAL A 272 -9.68 8.95 8.15
C VAL A 272 -10.98 9.67 7.75
N ASP A 273 -11.03 11.00 7.87
CA ASP A 273 -12.25 11.76 7.57
C ASP A 273 -12.44 11.91 6.05
N VAL A 274 -11.34 12.08 5.31
CA VAL A 274 -11.35 12.01 3.84
C VAL A 274 -11.77 10.61 3.38
N ALA A 275 -11.23 9.55 3.98
CA ALA A 275 -11.59 8.18 3.62
C ALA A 275 -13.08 7.88 3.88
N ARG A 276 -13.65 8.37 4.99
CA ARG A 276 -15.10 8.28 5.28
C ARG A 276 -15.94 9.04 4.25
N ALA A 277 -15.52 10.24 3.87
CA ALA A 277 -16.21 11.05 2.87
C ALA A 277 -16.16 10.38 1.48
N VAL A 278 -15.01 9.84 1.06
CA VAL A 278 -14.88 9.05 -0.18
C VAL A 278 -15.79 7.83 -0.14
N ARG A 279 -15.80 7.09 0.97
CA ARG A 279 -16.68 5.93 1.14
C ARG A 279 -18.15 6.30 0.97
N ALA A 280 -18.59 7.38 1.62
CA ALA A 280 -19.96 7.87 1.48
C ALA A 280 -20.27 8.27 0.04
N ALA A 281 -19.44 9.11 -0.58
CA ALA A 281 -19.63 9.59 -1.95
C ALA A 281 -19.73 8.44 -2.96
N VAL A 282 -18.84 7.44 -2.86
CA VAL A 282 -18.82 6.28 -3.75
C VAL A 282 -20.04 5.38 -3.52
N THR A 283 -20.46 5.18 -2.26
CA THR A 283 -21.68 4.41 -1.95
C THR A 283 -22.94 5.11 -2.49
N GLU A 284 -23.03 6.44 -2.43
CA GLU A 284 -24.15 7.22 -2.98
C GLU A 284 -24.17 7.23 -4.51
N ALA A 285 -22.99 7.20 -5.15
CA ALA A 285 -22.86 7.26 -6.61
C ALA A 285 -23.36 5.98 -7.32
N LEU A 286 -23.47 4.87 -6.61
CA LEU A 286 -23.86 3.58 -7.17
C LEU A 286 -25.22 3.11 -6.62
N ALA A 287 -26.13 2.78 -7.53
CA ALA A 287 -27.52 2.42 -7.22
C ALA A 287 -27.64 1.18 -6.32
N ASP A 288 -26.68 0.25 -6.43
CA ASP A 288 -26.63 -1.00 -5.68
C ASP A 288 -26.00 -0.88 -4.29
N ARG A 289 -25.58 0.33 -3.88
CA ARG A 289 -25.02 0.62 -2.54
C ARG A 289 -23.94 -0.39 -2.13
N PRO A 290 -22.86 -0.54 -2.92
CA PRO A 290 -21.85 -1.56 -2.68
C PRO A 290 -21.09 -1.32 -1.38
N THR A 291 -20.43 -2.36 -0.91
CA THR A 291 -19.41 -2.20 0.14
C THR A 291 -18.18 -1.51 -0.46
N VAL A 292 -17.68 -0.47 0.20
CA VAL A 292 -16.55 0.33 -0.32
C VAL A 292 -15.37 0.25 0.66
N ALA A 293 -14.20 -0.14 0.16
CA ALA A 293 -12.92 -0.08 0.82
C ALA A 293 -12.10 1.09 0.25
N VAL A 294 -11.53 1.93 1.11
CA VAL A 294 -10.67 3.05 0.71
C VAL A 294 -9.23 2.78 1.13
N LEU A 295 -8.29 2.91 0.20
CA LEU A 295 -6.86 2.79 0.45
C LEU A 295 -6.17 4.13 0.23
N VAL A 296 -5.63 4.70 1.30
CA VAL A 296 -4.76 5.86 1.26
C VAL A 296 -3.35 5.39 0.97
N THR A 297 -2.88 5.66 -0.24
CA THR A 297 -1.55 5.20 -0.71
C THR A 297 -0.47 6.25 -0.51
N ALA A 298 -0.87 7.53 -0.41
CA ALA A 298 0.01 8.67 -0.17
C ALA A 298 -0.70 9.76 0.64
N VAL A 299 0.09 10.53 1.39
CA VAL A 299 -0.32 11.81 1.96
C VAL A 299 0.62 12.88 1.44
N THR A 300 0.12 13.84 0.67
CA THR A 300 0.93 14.86 0.00
C THR A 300 0.91 16.16 0.80
N ALA A 301 2.09 16.74 1.04
CA ALA A 301 2.17 18.05 1.67
C ALA A 301 1.59 19.11 0.75
N THR A 302 0.93 20.12 1.32
CA THR A 302 0.48 21.29 0.57
C THR A 302 1.72 21.99 0.00
N ALA A 303 1.78 22.13 -1.32
CA ALA A 303 2.85 22.85 -2.02
C ALA A 303 2.79 24.36 -1.78
#